data_AF-A0ABD2A187-F1
#
_entry.id   AF-A0ABD2A187-F1
#
_cell.length_a   1.000
_cell.length_b   1.000
_cell.length_c   1.000
_cell.angle_alpha   90.00
_cell.angle_beta   90.00
_cell.angle_gamma   90.00
#
_symmetry.space_group_name_H-M   'P 1'
#
loop_
_entity.id
_entity.type
_entity.pdbx_description
1 polymer ?
#
loop_
_entity_poly.entity_id
_entity_poly.type
_entity_poly.pdbx_seq_one_letter_code
_entity_poly.pdbx_strand_id
1 'polypeptide(L)' 'MIDKVDIEATVENGGPTGQSGAIRWGIAWCLRSFVTPEVVENMKIAGLLTRDWRARERKKFGQEGARRKFTWKKR' A
#
# COMPACT_ATOMS: atom_id res chain seq x y z
N MET A 1 -16.22 -10.04 9.10
CA MET A 1 -17.15 -10.64 8.11
C MET A 1 -16.47 -11.79 7.40
N ILE A 2 -15.80 -12.67 8.15
CA ILE A 2 -15.22 -13.89 7.56
C ILE A 2 -16.41 -14.81 7.26
N ASP A 3 -16.41 -15.44 6.09
CA ASP A 3 -17.46 -16.33 5.56
C ASP A 3 -18.82 -15.67 5.29
N LYS A 4 -18.86 -14.34 5.08
CA LYS A 4 -20.09 -13.59 4.77
C LYS A 4 -20.10 -12.90 3.42
N VAL A 5 -18.95 -12.84 2.75
CA VAL A 5 -18.77 -12.12 1.49
C VAL A 5 -17.88 -12.93 0.57
N ASP A 6 -18.30 -13.04 -0.68
CA ASP A 6 -17.48 -13.57 -1.76
C ASP A 6 -16.67 -12.43 -2.39
N ILE A 7 -15.39 -12.70 -2.67
CA ILE A 7 -14.45 -11.69 -3.17
C ILE A 7 -13.76 -12.24 -4.41
N GLU A 8 -13.97 -11.59 -5.54
CA GLU A 8 -13.23 -11.81 -6.78
C GLU A 8 -12.41 -10.55 -7.07
N ALA A 9 -11.10 -10.71 -7.29
CA ALA A 9 -10.18 -9.59 -7.48
C ALA A 9 -9.19 -9.89 -8.61
N THR A 10 -9.09 -8.96 -9.56
CA THR A 10 -8.09 -8.99 -10.63
C THR A 10 -7.01 -7.96 -10.32
N VAL A 11 -5.76 -8.41 -10.27
CA VAL A 11 -4.59 -7.55 -10.07
C VAL A 11 -3.55 -7.82 -11.15
N GLU A 12 -2.93 -6.75 -11.64
CA GLU A 12 -1.91 -6.82 -12.67
C GLU A 12 -0.66 -6.06 -12.22
N ASN A 13 0.51 -6.57 -12.64
CA ASN A 13 1.82 -6.00 -12.35
C ASN A 13 2.18 -5.96 -10.84
N GLY A 14 3.38 -5.47 -10.54
CA GLY A 14 3.90 -5.38 -9.18
C GLY A 14 4.50 -6.68 -8.63
N GLY A 15 4.78 -6.69 -7.34
CA GLY A 15 5.25 -7.88 -6.61
C GLY A 15 4.19 -8.43 -5.65
N PRO A 16 4.41 -9.61 -5.03
CA PRO A 16 3.40 -10.28 -4.21
C PRO A 16 2.91 -9.44 -3.03
N THR A 17 3.83 -8.71 -2.38
CA THR A 17 3.50 -7.81 -1.27
C THR A 17 2.80 -6.52 -1.72
N GLY A 18 3.09 -6.04 -2.94
CA GLY A 18 2.40 -4.88 -3.51
C GLY A 18 0.98 -5.23 -3.92
N GLN A 19 0.79 -6.42 -4.51
CA GLN A 19 -0.52 -6.95 -4.89
C GLN A 19 -1.40 -7.20 -3.66
N SER A 20 -0.87 -7.82 -2.60
CA SER A 20 -1.65 -8.03 -1.37
C SER A 20 -2.09 -6.71 -0.72
N GLY A 21 -1.26 -5.68 -0.75
CA GLY A 21 -1.61 -4.33 -0.31
C GLY A 21 -2.73 -3.69 -1.16
N ALA A 22 -2.67 -3.86 -2.48
CA ALA A 22 -3.68 -3.36 -3.41
C ALA A 22 -5.03 -4.06 -3.21
N ILE A 23 -5.03 -5.39 -3.09
CA ILE A 23 -6.24 -6.20 -2.81
C ILE A 23 -6.85 -5.78 -1.48
N ARG A 24 -6.03 -5.64 -0.42
CA ARG A 24 -6.49 -5.20 0.90
C ARG A 24 -7.21 -3.86 0.84
N TRP A 25 -6.64 -2.89 0.12
CA TRP A 25 -7.25 -1.57 -0.04
C TRP A 25 -8.56 -1.64 -0.84
N GLY A 26 -8.59 -2.41 -1.93
CA GLY A 26 -9.81 -2.64 -2.71
C GLY A 26 -10.94 -3.26 -1.88
N ILE A 27 -10.66 -4.33 -1.15
CA ILE A 27 -11.63 -4.98 -0.25
C ILE A 27 -12.16 -3.99 0.79
N ALA A 28 -11.29 -3.20 1.42
CA ALA A 28 -11.69 -2.22 2.42
C ALA A 28 -12.64 -1.15 1.85
N TRP A 29 -12.41 -0.70 0.62
CA TRP A 29 -13.29 0.25 -0.06
C TRP A 29 -14.64 -0.36 -0.44
N CYS A 30 -14.66 -1.60 -0.95
CA CYS A 30 -15.90 -2.32 -1.27
C CYS A 30 -16.75 -2.59 -0.03
N LEU A 31 -16.13 -3.01 1.08
CA LEU A 31 -16.83 -3.31 2.33
C LEU A 31 -17.50 -2.09 2.95
N ARG A 32 -17.00 -0.86 2.67
CA ARG A 32 -17.56 0.39 3.19
C ARG A 32 -19.06 0.54 2.91
N SER A 33 -19.54 0.05 1.77
CA SER A 33 -20.95 0.17 1.37
C SER A 33 -21.89 -0.75 2.16
N PHE A 34 -21.37 -1.79 2.80
CA PHE A 34 -22.15 -2.81 3.51
C PHE A 34 -22.11 -2.65 5.04
N VAL A 35 -21.36 -1.68 5.57
CA VAL A 35 -21.14 -1.49 7.00
C VAL A 35 -21.69 -0.16 7.50
N THR A 36 -21.90 -0.06 8.82
CA THR A 36 -22.38 1.17 9.45
C THR A 36 -21.30 2.26 9.45
N PRO A 37 -21.68 3.55 9.53
CA PRO A 37 -20.74 4.68 9.54
C PRO A 37 -19.67 4.60 10.65
N GLU A 38 -20.00 4.05 11.82
CA GLU A 38 -19.08 3.86 12.93
C GLU A 38 -17.94 2.89 12.58
N VAL A 39 -18.27 1.80 11.89
CA VAL A 39 -17.26 0.84 11.41
C VAL A 39 -16.38 1.48 10.35
N VAL A 40 -16.94 2.32 9.48
CA VAL A 40 -16.16 3.09 8.51
C VAL A 40 -15.14 4.00 9.20
N GLU A 41 -15.54 4.68 10.27
CA GLU A 41 -14.62 5.54 11.01
C GLU A 41 -13.49 4.73 11.69
N ASN A 42 -13.82 3.59 12.30
CA ASN A 42 -12.83 2.66 12.82
C ASN A 42 -11.87 2.16 11.72
N MET A 43 -12.35 1.90 10.51
CA MET A 43 -11.51 1.51 9.37
C MET A 43 -10.60 2.64 8.90
N LYS A 44 -11.04 3.91 8.97
CA LYS A 44 -10.18 5.08 8.70
C LYS A 44 -9.07 5.19 9.73
N ILE A 45 -9.42 5.09 11.02
CA ILE A 45 -8.45 5.17 12.13
C ILE A 45 -7.42 4.03 12.02
N ALA A 46 -7.87 2.83 11.66
CA ALA A 46 -7.00 1.68 11.40
C ALA A 46 -6.14 1.82 10.11
N GLY A 47 -6.34 2.87 9.30
CA GLY A 47 -5.57 3.14 8.10
C GLY A 47 -5.89 2.23 6.91
N LEU A 48 -7.02 1.51 6.92
CA LEU A 48 -7.41 0.58 5.86
C LEU A 48 -7.89 1.30 4.60
N LEU A 49 -8.49 2.48 4.76
CA LEU A 49 -9.04 3.27 3.66
C LEU A 49 -8.00 4.20 3.00
N THR A 50 -6.86 4.40 3.66
CA THR A 50 -5.76 5.27 3.19
C THR A 50 -4.90 4.54 2.16
N ARG A 51 -4.69 5.15 1.00
CA ARG A 51 -3.78 4.62 -0.02
C ARG A 51 -2.32 4.82 0.40
N ASP A 52 -1.51 3.78 0.30
CA ASP A 52 -0.07 3.89 0.50
C ASP A 52 0.58 4.59 -0.69
N TRP A 53 1.09 5.80 -0.47
CA TRP A 53 1.74 6.63 -1.49
C TRP A 53 3.26 6.39 -1.58
N ARG A 54 3.81 5.52 -0.71
CA ARG A 54 5.24 5.21 -0.73
C ARG A 54 5.60 4.52 -2.04
N ALA A 55 6.51 5.13 -2.78
CA ALA A 55 7.07 4.60 -4.02
C ALA A 55 8.59 4.54 -3.93
N ARG A 56 9.20 3.69 -4.75
CA ARG A 56 10.65 3.59 -4.84
C ARG A 56 11.22 4.91 -5.35
N GLU A 57 12.01 5.59 -4.52
CA GLU A 57 12.70 6.81 -4.94
C GLU A 57 13.73 6.49 -6.04
N ARG A 58 13.82 7.37 -7.04
CA ARG A 58 14.77 7.22 -8.15
C ARG A 58 16.23 7.33 -7.68
N LYS A 59 17.15 6.73 -8.44
CA LYS A 59 18.58 6.95 -8.28
C LYS A 59 18.96 8.40 -8.63
N LYS A 60 19.88 8.99 -7.87
CA LYS A 60 20.45 10.31 -8.15
C LYS A 60 21.81 10.18 -8.85
N PHE A 61 22.13 11.10 -9.74
CA PHE A 61 23.44 11.13 -10.39
C PHE A 61 24.53 11.40 -9.35
N GLY A 62 25.72 10.82 -9.54
CA GLY A 62 26.82 10.91 -8.56
C GLY A 62 26.56 10.20 -7.22
N GLN A 63 25.52 9.36 -7.13
CA GLN A 63 25.20 8.55 -5.95
C GLN A 63 25.05 7.07 -6.33
N GLU A 64 25.34 6.18 -5.39
CA GLU A 64 25.22 4.73 -5.59
C GLU A 64 23.73 4.34 -5.69
N GLY A 65 22.89 4.95 -4.87
CA GLY A 65 21.44 4.74 -4.85
C GLY A 65 20.62 6.03 -4.81
N ALA A 66 19.38 5.94 -4.34
CA ALA A 66 18.50 7.11 -4.15
C ALA A 66 19.00 8.06 -3.04
N ARG A 67 19.65 7.49 -2.01
CA ARG A 67 20.18 8.20 -0.84
C ARG A 67 21.63 7.82 -0.50
N ARG A 68 22.01 6.56 -0.74
CA ARG A 68 23.37 6.05 -0.48
C ARG A 68 24.37 6.72 -1.42
N LYS A 69 25.42 7.30 -0.85
CA LYS A 69 26.55 7.91 -1.57
C LYS A 69 27.70 6.91 -1.65
N PHE A 70 28.57 7.11 -2.64
CA PHE A 70 29.84 6.39 -2.69
C PHE A 70 30.72 6.73 -1.49
N THR A 71 31.66 5.85 -1.15
CA THR A 71 32.62 6.08 -0.08
C THR A 71 33.43 7.33 -0.36
N TRP A 72 33.35 8.31 0.55
CA TRP A 72 34.13 9.53 0.46
C TRP A 72 35.53 9.30 1.05
N LYS A 73 36.58 9.63 0.29
CA LYS A 73 37.96 9.64 0.75
C LYS A 73 38.38 11.08 1.01
N LYS A 74 38.81 11.37 2.24
CA LYS A 74 39.17 12.72 2.70
C LYS A 74 40.59 13.14 2.29
N ARG A 75 41.48 12.18 2.10
CA ARG A 75 42.92 12.36 1.87
C ARG A 75 43.23 12.21 0.40
#